data_AF-A0A5N6MN26-F1
#
_entry.id   AF-A0A5N6MN26-F1
#
_cell.length_a   1.000
_cell.length_b   1.000
_cell.length_c   1.000
_cell.angle_alpha   90.00
_cell.angle_beta   90.00
_cell.angle_gamma   90.00
#
_symmetry.space_group_name_H-M   'P 1'
#
loop_
_entity.id
_entity.type
_entity.pdbx_description
1 polymer ?
#
loop_
_entity_poly.entity_id
_entity_poly.type
_entity_poly.pdbx_seq_one_letter_code
_entity_poly.pdbx_strand_id
1 'polypeptide(L)'
;MDPELAKEIEETVLEVLKNSDMDSTTEFQVRKTASEQLGIDLSEPSRKKLVRTIVQTYLEEQQSKAEADEKATEEAEPEEEEDSEDEKKKKKSKGVQEFDDDGDLIICRLSDKRRVTLSEFRGKNLVSIREYYKRDGKELPSSKGISLTAEQWSNFSKNVPAIEKAIKKMEGRLH
;
A
#
# COMPACT_ATOMS: atom_id res chain seq x y z
N MET A 1 -5.54 7.26 -20.53
CA MET A 1 -5.10 5.94 -20.98
C MET A 1 -6.18 5.38 -21.88
N ASP A 2 -5.79 4.69 -22.93
CA ASP A 2 -6.73 4.06 -23.85
C ASP A 2 -7.45 2.88 -23.15
N PRO A 3 -8.79 2.77 -23.22
CA PRO A 3 -9.54 1.69 -22.54
C PRO A 3 -9.13 0.29 -22.99
N GLU A 4 -8.77 0.10 -24.26
CA GLU A 4 -8.34 -1.20 -24.79
C GLU A 4 -7.01 -1.61 -24.17
N LEU A 5 -6.03 -0.71 -24.16
CA LEU A 5 -4.74 -0.94 -23.51
C LEU A 5 -4.87 -1.17 -21.99
N ALA A 6 -5.80 -0.48 -21.32
CA ALA A 6 -6.03 -0.69 -19.89
C ALA A 6 -6.54 -2.11 -19.62
N LYS A 7 -7.44 -2.61 -20.47
CA LYS A 7 -7.98 -3.97 -20.39
C LYS A 7 -6.90 -5.02 -20.68
N GLU A 8 -6.05 -4.78 -21.68
CA GLU A 8 -4.93 -5.67 -22.00
C GLU A 8 -3.95 -5.79 -20.83
N ILE A 9 -3.60 -4.66 -20.20
CA ILE A 9 -2.77 -4.64 -18.99
C ILE A 9 -3.41 -5.41 -17.84
N GLU A 10 -4.72 -5.25 -17.65
CA GLU A 10 -5.47 -5.97 -16.62
C GLU A 10 -5.42 -7.49 -16.84
N GLU A 11 -5.72 -7.95 -18.05
CA GLU A 11 -5.71 -9.37 -18.41
C GLU A 11 -4.32 -9.98 -18.19
N THR A 12 -3.25 -9.32 -18.65
CA THR A 12 -1.87 -9.80 -18.48
C THR A 12 -1.43 -9.82 -17.02
N VAL A 13 -1.73 -8.77 -16.25
CA VAL A 13 -1.36 -8.71 -14.82
C VAL A 13 -2.05 -9.82 -14.04
N LEU A 14 -3.33 -10.07 -14.32
CA LEU A 14 -4.07 -11.17 -13.68
C LEU A 14 -3.54 -12.55 -14.08
N GLU A 15 -3.12 -12.74 -15.33
CA GLU A 15 -2.47 -13.97 -15.76
C GLU A 15 -1.15 -14.21 -15.04
N VAL A 16 -0.30 -13.18 -14.94
CA VAL A 16 0.96 -13.25 -14.17
C VAL A 16 0.67 -13.60 -12.71
N LEU A 17 -0.30 -12.95 -12.08
CA LEU A 17 -0.68 -13.23 -10.68
C LEU A 17 -1.20 -14.65 -10.46
N LYS A 18 -1.96 -15.22 -11.40
CA LYS A 18 -2.47 -16.60 -11.31
C LYS A 18 -1.37 -17.66 -11.47
N ASN A 19 -0.36 -17.36 -12.29
CA ASN A 19 0.74 -18.28 -12.57
C ASN A 19 1.94 -18.12 -11.62
N SER A 20 1.92 -17.09 -10.78
CA SER A 20 3.01 -16.80 -9.84
C SER A 20 2.71 -17.35 -8.45
N ASP A 21 3.78 -17.57 -7.69
CA ASP A 21 3.70 -17.94 -6.28
C ASP A 21 3.35 -16.71 -5.42
N MET A 22 2.23 -16.77 -4.71
CA MET A 22 1.68 -15.66 -3.93
C MET A 22 2.55 -15.27 -2.73
N ASP A 23 3.35 -16.19 -2.22
CA ASP A 23 4.15 -15.96 -1.00
C ASP A 23 5.48 -15.26 -1.29
N SER A 24 5.96 -15.34 -2.54
CA SER A 24 7.25 -14.77 -2.94
C SER A 24 7.15 -13.63 -3.95
N THR A 25 6.05 -13.56 -4.69
CA THR A 25 5.92 -12.59 -5.79
C THR A 25 5.55 -11.20 -5.29
N THR A 26 6.34 -10.21 -5.69
CA THR A 26 6.14 -8.79 -5.37
C THR A 26 5.43 -8.05 -6.50
N GLU A 27 4.74 -6.94 -6.19
CA GLU A 27 4.13 -6.04 -7.19
C GLU A 27 5.15 -5.65 -8.28
N PHE A 28 6.40 -5.35 -7.89
CA PHE A 28 7.49 -5.07 -8.81
C PHE A 28 7.75 -6.20 -9.81
N GLN A 29 7.79 -7.45 -9.35
CA GLN A 29 8.00 -8.61 -10.23
C GLN A 29 6.80 -8.80 -11.16
N VAL A 30 5.57 -8.68 -10.65
CA VAL A 30 4.35 -8.74 -11.48
C VAL A 30 4.40 -7.69 -12.59
N ARG A 31 4.70 -6.44 -12.21
CA ARG A 31 4.80 -5.31 -13.14
C ARG A 31 5.91 -5.52 -14.17
N LYS A 32 7.07 -6.04 -13.75
CA LYS A 32 8.20 -6.31 -14.63
C LYS A 32 7.84 -7.40 -15.65
N THR A 33 7.30 -8.53 -15.20
CA THR A 33 6.91 -9.64 -16.07
C THR A 33 5.81 -9.23 -17.05
N ALA A 34 4.76 -8.53 -16.58
CA ALA A 34 3.70 -8.03 -17.45
C ALA A 34 4.22 -6.99 -18.46
N SER A 35 5.17 -6.15 -18.07
CA SER A 35 5.83 -5.18 -18.96
C SER A 35 6.63 -5.86 -20.07
N GLU A 36 7.34 -6.94 -19.75
CA GLU A 36 8.08 -7.76 -20.71
C GLU A 36 7.13 -8.48 -21.69
N GLN A 37 6.00 -8.99 -21.21
CA GLN A 37 4.99 -9.68 -22.04
C GLN A 37 4.29 -8.73 -23.02
N LEU A 38 3.95 -7.52 -22.58
CA LEU A 38 3.26 -6.52 -23.40
C LEU A 38 4.21 -5.70 -24.29
N GLY A 39 5.51 -5.72 -23.99
CA GLY A 39 6.50 -4.85 -24.65
C GLY A 39 6.28 -3.36 -24.35
N ILE A 40 5.63 -3.04 -23.23
CA ILE A 40 5.25 -1.68 -22.83
C ILE A 40 5.76 -1.41 -21.42
N ASP A 41 6.34 -0.23 -21.18
CA ASP A 41 6.79 0.17 -19.84
C ASP A 41 5.60 0.43 -18.90
N LEU A 42 5.43 -0.43 -17.90
CA LEU A 42 4.39 -0.30 -16.87
C LEU A 42 4.84 0.56 -15.67
N SER A 43 6.05 1.09 -15.67
CA SER A 43 6.60 1.94 -14.60
C SER A 43 6.05 3.37 -14.63
N GLU A 44 5.43 3.77 -15.75
CA GLU A 44 4.75 5.06 -15.88
C GLU A 44 3.65 5.24 -14.82
N PRO A 45 3.51 6.42 -14.18
CA PRO A 45 2.64 6.61 -13.01
C PRO A 45 1.20 6.12 -13.18
N SER A 46 0.61 6.36 -14.36
CA SER A 46 -0.76 5.92 -14.68
C SER A 46 -0.90 4.40 -14.74
N ARG A 47 0.06 3.71 -15.35
CA ARG A 47 0.09 2.25 -15.50
C ARG A 47 0.49 1.59 -14.18
N LYS A 48 1.47 2.14 -13.49
CA LYS A 48 1.89 1.73 -12.15
C LYS A 48 0.72 1.77 -11.17
N LYS A 49 -0.07 2.84 -11.19
CA LYS A 49 -1.30 2.95 -10.39
C LYS A 49 -2.30 1.85 -10.75
N LEU A 50 -2.55 1.61 -12.04
CA LEU A 50 -3.46 0.55 -12.50
C LEU A 50 -3.01 -0.83 -12.01
N VAL A 51 -1.73 -1.19 -12.23
CA VAL A 51 -1.16 -2.47 -11.78
C VAL A 51 -1.32 -2.64 -10.27
N ARG A 52 -1.02 -1.60 -9.48
CA ARG A 52 -1.20 -1.67 -8.02
C ARG A 52 -2.65 -1.90 -7.62
N THR A 53 -3.60 -1.22 -8.27
CA THR A 53 -5.02 -1.43 -8.00
C THR A 53 -5.43 -2.87 -8.31
N ILE A 54 -5.01 -3.43 -9.46
CA ILE A 54 -5.32 -4.81 -9.84
C ILE A 54 -4.74 -5.81 -8.83
N VAL A 55 -3.46 -5.66 -8.47
CA VAL A 55 -2.79 -6.52 -7.49
C VAL A 55 -3.51 -6.47 -6.15
N GLN A 56 -3.86 -5.28 -5.67
CA GLN A 56 -4.57 -5.10 -4.41
C GLN A 56 -5.95 -5.76 -4.44
N THR A 57 -6.73 -5.55 -5.51
CA THR A 57 -8.05 -6.18 -5.66
C THR A 57 -7.94 -7.70 -5.71
N TYR A 58 -6.94 -8.24 -6.42
CA TYR A 58 -6.71 -9.68 -6.49
C TYR A 58 -6.36 -10.27 -5.11
N LEU A 59 -5.47 -9.63 -4.35
CA LEU A 59 -5.12 -10.08 -3.00
C LEU A 59 -6.33 -10.05 -2.05
N GLU A 60 -7.16 -9.00 -2.12
CA GLU A 60 -8.39 -8.90 -1.34
C GLU A 60 -9.40 -10.01 -1.70
N GLU A 61 -9.56 -10.32 -2.99
CA GLU A 61 -10.41 -11.42 -3.42
C GLU A 61 -9.90 -12.77 -2.93
N GLN A 62 -8.59 -13.02 -2.98
CA GLN A 62 -7.99 -14.27 -2.50
C GLN A 62 -8.14 -14.43 -0.99
N GLN A 63 -7.94 -13.35 -0.22
CA GLN A 63 -8.20 -13.35 1.21
C GLN A 63 -9.67 -13.66 1.51
N SER A 64 -10.61 -13.03 0.80
CA SER A 64 -12.04 -13.27 1.01
C SER A 64 -12.49 -14.70 0.66
N LYS A 65 -11.84 -15.34 -0.33
CA LYS A 65 -12.09 -16.74 -0.70
C LYS A 65 -11.55 -17.70 0.35
N ALA A 66 -10.34 -17.45 0.85
CA ALA A 66 -9.76 -18.24 1.94
C ALA A 66 -10.63 -18.18 3.21
N GLU A 67 -11.10 -16.97 3.58
CA GLU A 67 -12.02 -16.78 4.73
C GLU A 67 -13.38 -17.49 4.53
N ALA A 68 -13.83 -17.66 3.28
CA ALA A 68 -15.09 -18.34 2.96
C ALA A 68 -14.94 -19.88 2.98
N ASP A 69 -13.81 -20.40 2.48
CA ASP A 69 -13.50 -21.83 2.51
C ASP A 69 -13.21 -22.32 3.95
N GLU A 70 -12.52 -21.52 4.78
CA GLU A 70 -12.31 -21.85 6.20
C GLU A 70 -13.65 -21.95 6.97
N LYS A 71 -14.60 -21.04 6.67
CA LYS A 71 -15.96 -21.09 7.24
C LYS A 71 -16.80 -22.27 6.76
N ALA A 72 -16.54 -22.82 5.58
CA ALA A 72 -17.25 -23.98 5.06
C ALA A 72 -16.77 -25.31 5.66
N THR A 73 -15.55 -25.34 6.22
CA THR A 73 -14.98 -26.51 6.91
C THR A 73 -15.32 -26.62 8.41
N GLU A 74 -15.92 -25.59 9.01
CA GLU A 74 -16.21 -25.51 10.46
C GLU A 74 -17.70 -25.74 10.84
N GLU A 75 -18.52 -26.35 9.97
CA GLU A 75 -19.84 -26.86 10.37
C GLU A 75 -19.72 -28.25 11.07
N ALA A 76 -19.03 -28.31 12.21
CA ALA A 76 -19.18 -29.37 13.21
C ALA A 76 -18.67 -28.92 14.60
N GLU A 77 -19.63 -28.49 15.44
CA GLU A 77 -19.59 -28.25 16.90
C GLU A 77 -19.32 -26.81 17.43
N PRO A 78 -19.96 -26.42 18.56
CA PRO A 78 -20.36 -25.03 18.83
C PRO A 78 -19.39 -24.21 19.69
N GLU A 79 -19.48 -22.90 19.46
CA GLU A 79 -19.05 -21.70 20.22
C GLU A 79 -18.25 -21.88 21.52
N GLU A 80 -17.05 -21.28 21.55
CA GLU A 80 -16.66 -20.39 22.65
C GLU A 80 -16.22 -19.03 22.07
N GLU A 81 -16.91 -17.98 22.50
CA GLU A 81 -16.61 -16.59 22.20
C GLU A 81 -15.34 -16.14 22.94
N GLU A 82 -14.23 -15.88 22.25
CA GLU A 82 -13.20 -14.94 22.73
C GLU A 82 -12.64 -14.08 21.59
N ASP A 83 -13.10 -12.82 21.61
CA ASP A 83 -12.44 -11.57 21.21
C ASP A 83 -11.49 -11.56 19.99
N SER A 84 -12.05 -11.18 18.83
CA SER A 84 -11.30 -10.63 17.69
C SER A 84 -11.88 -9.28 17.27
N GLU A 85 -11.88 -8.30 18.19
CA GLU A 85 -12.27 -6.91 17.90
C GLU A 85 -11.34 -6.18 16.90
N ASP A 86 -10.17 -6.74 16.53
CA ASP A 86 -9.20 -6.06 15.66
C ASP A 86 -9.57 -6.13 14.16
N GLU A 87 -10.31 -7.15 13.70
CA GLU A 87 -10.56 -7.37 12.26
C GLU A 87 -11.76 -6.60 11.71
N LYS A 88 -12.71 -6.19 12.57
CA LYS A 88 -13.90 -5.42 12.14
C LYS A 88 -13.59 -3.97 11.78
N LYS A 89 -12.40 -3.44 12.10
CA LYS A 89 -11.99 -2.06 11.75
C LYS A 89 -11.58 -1.88 10.29
N LYS A 90 -11.13 -2.93 9.58
CA LYS A 90 -10.67 -2.79 8.18
C LYS A 90 -11.80 -2.59 7.16
N LYS A 91 -13.04 -3.02 7.46
CA LYS A 91 -14.18 -2.90 6.52
C LYS A 91 -14.84 -1.51 6.45
N LYS A 92 -14.37 -0.50 7.19
CA LYS A 92 -15.08 0.79 7.36
C LYS A 92 -14.42 2.06 6.84
N SER A 93 -13.36 1.98 6.03
CA SER A 93 -12.87 3.15 5.29
C SER A 93 -12.65 2.82 3.81
N LYS A 94 -13.76 2.72 3.05
CA LYS A 94 -13.75 2.89 1.59
C LYS A 94 -13.48 4.36 1.24
N GLY A 95 -12.37 4.90 1.75
CA GLY A 95 -11.82 6.17 1.28
C GLY A 95 -11.25 5.94 -0.11
N VAL A 96 -11.47 6.88 -1.02
CA VAL A 96 -10.79 6.87 -2.32
C VAL A 96 -9.29 6.85 -2.04
N GLN A 97 -8.58 5.82 -2.51
CA GLN A 97 -7.13 5.76 -2.40
C GLN A 97 -6.54 6.95 -3.17
N GLU A 98 -5.81 7.81 -2.45
CA GLU A 98 -5.12 8.97 -3.01
C GLU A 98 -3.72 8.52 -3.47
N PHE A 99 -3.32 8.91 -4.67
CA PHE A 99 -2.01 8.60 -5.23
C PHE A 99 -1.33 9.88 -5.67
N ASP A 100 0.00 9.92 -5.58
CA ASP A 100 0.75 11.06 -6.08
C ASP A 100 1.12 10.96 -7.57
N ASP A 101 1.82 11.99 -8.05
CA ASP A 101 2.26 12.11 -9.45
C ASP A 101 3.22 10.99 -9.88
N ASP A 102 3.89 10.30 -8.94
CA ASP A 102 4.77 9.15 -9.18
C ASP A 102 4.03 7.81 -9.04
N GLY A 103 2.72 7.87 -8.81
CA GLY A 103 1.85 6.71 -8.60
C GLY A 103 2.08 6.02 -7.27
N ASP A 104 2.67 6.68 -6.27
CA ASP A 104 2.82 6.16 -4.91
C ASP A 104 1.55 6.41 -4.09
N LEU A 105 1.19 5.45 -3.24
CA LEU A 105 -0.02 5.55 -2.43
C LEU A 105 0.19 6.57 -1.31
N ILE A 106 -0.66 7.59 -1.23
CA ILE A 106 -0.67 8.57 -0.15
C ILE A 106 -1.48 7.99 1.01
N ILE A 107 -0.80 7.71 2.11
CA ILE A 107 -1.40 7.17 3.34
C ILE A 107 -2.05 8.29 4.15
N CYS A 108 -1.34 9.40 4.31
CA CYS A 108 -1.89 10.59 4.95
C CYS A 108 -1.11 11.87 4.56
N ARG A 109 -1.80 13.01 4.59
CA ARG A 109 -1.18 14.34 4.48
C ARG A 109 -0.95 14.90 5.88
N LEU A 110 0.32 15.18 6.22
CA LEU A 110 0.73 15.80 7.48
C LEU A 110 0.59 17.33 7.42
N SER A 111 0.72 17.90 6.22
CA SER A 111 0.42 19.29 5.89
C SER A 111 0.22 19.43 4.38
N ASP A 112 -0.09 20.62 3.88
CA ASP A 112 -0.17 20.91 2.44
C ASP A 112 1.10 20.53 1.67
N LYS A 113 2.25 20.52 2.35
CA LYS A 113 3.57 20.25 1.75
C LYS A 113 4.22 18.97 2.26
N ARG A 114 3.62 18.24 3.21
CA ARG A 114 4.22 17.04 3.79
C ARG A 114 3.23 15.90 3.80
N ARG A 115 3.66 14.74 3.31
CA ARG A 115 2.82 13.53 3.27
C ARG A 115 3.60 12.29 3.65
N VAL A 116 2.84 11.27 4.05
CA VAL A 116 3.31 9.90 4.22
C VAL A 116 2.85 9.10 3.01
N THR A 117 3.78 8.47 2.30
CA THR A 117 3.50 7.61 1.15
C THR A 117 4.05 6.21 1.34
N LEU A 118 3.42 5.22 0.71
CA LEU A 118 4.03 3.94 0.45
C LEU A 118 4.73 4.02 -0.92
N SER A 119 6.06 4.12 -0.87
CA SER A 119 6.92 4.23 -2.04
C SER A 119 7.65 2.93 -2.31
N GLU A 120 8.02 2.67 -3.55
CA GLU A 120 8.80 1.49 -3.93
C GLU A 120 10.14 1.91 -4.54
N PHE A 121 11.24 1.36 -4.03
CA PHE A 121 12.56 1.56 -4.61
C PHE A 121 13.28 0.23 -4.77
N ARG A 122 13.59 -0.13 -6.02
CA ARG A 122 14.28 -1.40 -6.37
C ARG A 122 13.58 -2.62 -5.77
N GLY A 123 12.25 -2.68 -5.88
CA GLY A 123 11.42 -3.77 -5.36
C GLY A 123 11.26 -3.78 -3.83
N LYS A 124 11.73 -2.75 -3.11
CA LYS A 124 11.52 -2.62 -1.67
C LYS A 124 10.48 -1.55 -1.39
N ASN A 125 9.44 -1.94 -0.64
CA ASN A 125 8.45 -1.02 -0.10
C ASN A 125 9.05 -0.21 1.05
N LEU A 126 8.81 1.10 1.03
CA LEU A 126 9.32 2.06 1.99
C LEU A 126 8.19 2.99 2.44
N VAL A 127 8.11 3.23 3.75
CA VAL A 127 7.25 4.29 4.31
C VAL A 127 7.99 5.61 4.19
N SER A 128 7.60 6.47 3.24
CA SER A 128 8.24 7.77 3.03
C SER A 128 7.49 8.87 3.75
N ILE A 129 8.19 9.64 4.59
CA ILE A 129 7.69 10.85 5.22
C ILE A 129 8.48 12.02 4.62
N ARG A 130 7.85 12.77 3.70
CA ARG A 130 8.59 13.70 2.84
C ARG A 130 7.87 15.03 2.61
N GLU A 131 8.67 16.10 2.51
CA GLU A 131 8.23 17.43 2.09
C GLU A 131 8.31 17.54 0.56
N TYR A 132 7.27 18.11 -0.05
CA TYR A 132 7.11 18.32 -1.48
C TYR A 132 7.03 19.81 -1.81
N TYR A 133 7.49 20.17 -3.00
CA TYR A 133 7.35 21.51 -3.56
C TYR A 133 6.63 21.44 -4.90
N LYS A 134 5.98 22.54 -5.29
CA LYS A 134 5.26 22.63 -6.56
C LYS A 134 6.15 23.25 -7.64
N ARG A 135 6.24 22.60 -8.79
CA ARG A 135 6.92 23.12 -9.99
C ARG A 135 6.14 22.66 -11.21
N ASP A 136 5.79 23.59 -12.10
CA ASP A 136 5.08 23.31 -13.35
C ASP A 136 3.77 22.51 -13.15
N GLY A 137 3.04 22.80 -12.06
CA GLY A 137 1.80 22.12 -11.70
C GLY A 137 1.97 20.74 -11.06
N LYS A 138 3.19 20.22 -10.92
CA LYS A 138 3.51 18.92 -10.30
C LYS A 138 4.05 19.07 -8.89
N GLU A 139 3.77 18.10 -8.03
CA GLU A 139 4.31 18.00 -6.67
C GLU A 139 5.57 17.13 -6.66
N LEU A 140 6.75 17.76 -6.54
CA LEU A 140 8.04 17.07 -6.57
C LEU A 140 8.62 16.89 -5.16
N PRO A 141 9.25 15.73 -4.87
CA PRO A 141 9.87 15.49 -3.57
C PRO A 141 11.06 16.43 -3.36
N SER A 142 11.15 17.01 -2.15
CA SER A 142 12.34 17.74 -1.72
C SER A 142 13.35 16.80 -1.05
N SER A 143 14.56 17.30 -0.77
CA SER A 143 15.55 16.60 0.04
C SER A 143 15.13 16.43 1.51
N LYS A 144 14.13 17.19 1.99
CA LYS A 144 13.65 17.09 3.36
C LYS A 144 12.65 15.95 3.51
N GLY A 145 13.09 14.87 4.14
CA GLY A 145 12.27 13.70 4.41
C GLY A 145 13.11 12.45 4.62
N ILE A 146 12.46 11.38 5.04
CA ILE A 146 13.07 10.06 5.25
C ILE A 146 12.19 8.99 4.60
N SER A 147 12.83 7.94 4.08
CA SER A 147 12.13 6.73 3.64
C SER A 147 12.57 5.58 4.55
N LEU A 148 11.63 4.98 5.26
CA LEU A 148 11.87 3.95 6.25
C LEU A 148 11.62 2.58 5.63
N THR A 149 12.52 1.63 5.89
CA THR A 149 12.25 0.22 5.64
C THR A 149 11.15 -0.31 6.57
N ALA A 150 10.57 -1.47 6.26
CA ALA A 150 9.60 -2.13 7.14
C ALA A 150 10.16 -2.35 8.56
N GLU A 151 11.44 -2.71 8.67
CA GLU A 151 12.12 -2.89 9.96
C GLU A 151 12.22 -1.56 10.73
N GLN A 152 12.65 -0.48 10.06
CA GLN A 152 12.74 0.85 10.67
C GLN A 152 11.37 1.37 11.08
N TRP A 153 10.33 1.14 10.28
CA TRP A 153 8.96 1.48 10.61
C TRP A 153 8.44 0.70 11.82
N SER A 154 8.72 -0.61 11.89
CA SER A 154 8.37 -1.44 13.04
C SER A 154 9.00 -0.91 14.33
N ASN A 155 10.30 -0.59 14.27
CA ASN A 155 11.01 0.00 15.41
C ASN A 155 10.46 1.38 15.80
N PHE A 156 10.17 2.25 14.82
CA PHE A 156 9.55 3.54 15.07
C PHE A 156 8.17 3.38 15.75
N SER A 157 7.31 2.53 15.18
CA SER A 157 5.95 2.29 15.65
C SER A 157 5.92 1.77 17.09
N LYS A 158 6.79 0.81 17.44
CA LYS A 158 6.93 0.29 18.81
C LYS A 158 7.30 1.38 19.83
N ASN A 159 7.98 2.44 19.39
CA ASN A 159 8.43 3.53 20.24
C ASN A 159 7.48 4.74 20.25
N VAL A 160 6.40 4.75 19.46
CA VAL A 160 5.41 5.85 19.43
C VAL A 160 4.89 6.20 20.83
N PRO A 161 4.53 5.24 21.72
CA PRO A 161 4.07 5.59 23.07
C PRO A 161 5.12 6.35 23.90
N ALA A 162 6.40 5.99 23.76
CA ALA A 162 7.50 6.68 24.43
C ALA A 162 7.72 8.10 23.87
N ILE A 163 7.59 8.26 22.54
CA ILE A 163 7.63 9.54 21.85
C ILE A 163 6.48 10.44 22.33
N GLU A 164 5.26 9.94 22.38
CA GLU A 164 4.10 10.68 22.88
C GLU A 164 4.26 11.13 24.34
N LYS A 165 4.79 10.25 25.21
CA LYS A 165 5.11 10.60 26.59
C LYS A 165 6.15 11.72 26.67
N ALA A 166 7.16 11.69 25.80
CA ALA A 166 8.18 12.74 25.73
C ALA A 166 7.60 14.08 25.25
N ILE A 167 6.73 14.06 24.23
CA ILE A 167 6.02 15.26 23.72
C ILE A 167 5.19 15.91 24.82
N LYS A 168 4.33 15.15 25.51
CA LYS A 168 3.50 15.65 26.62
C LYS A 168 4.35 16.32 27.71
N LYS A 169 5.53 15.77 28.01
CA LYS A 169 6.46 16.36 28.99
C LYS A 169 7.10 17.66 28.49
N MET A 170 7.35 17.81 27.19
CA MET A 170 7.85 19.06 26.62
C MET A 170 6.78 20.15 26.64
N GLU A 171 5.54 19.81 26.27
CA GLU A 171 4.42 20.74 26.24
C GLU A 171 4.01 21.19 27.65
N GLY A 172 3.97 20.26 28.62
CA GLY A 172 3.67 20.57 30.02
C GLY A 172 4.77 21.33 30.77
N ARG A 173 5.92 21.62 30.14
CA ARG A 173 7.02 22.43 30.72
C ARG A 173 6.98 23.89 30.26
N LEU A 174 6.00 24.28 29.44
CA LEU A 174 5.85 25.64 28.92
C LEU A 174 4.80 26.47 29.68
N HIS A 175 4.39 26.04 30.87
CA HIS A 175 3.50 26.76 31.78
C HIS A 175 4.11 26.90 33.16
#